data_AF-A0A2V6VGJ8-F1
#
_entry.id   AF-A0A2V6VGJ8-F1
#
_cell.length_a   1.000
_cell.length_b   1.000
_cell.length_c   1.000
_cell.angle_alpha   90.00
_cell.angle_beta   90.00
_cell.angle_gamma   90.00
#
_symmetry.space_group_name_H-M   'P 1'
#
loop_
_entity.id
_entity.type
_entity.pdbx_description
1 polymer ?
#
loop_
_entity_poly.entity_id
_entity_poly.type
_entity_poly.pdbx_seq_one_letter_code
_entity_poly.pdbx_strand_id
1 'polypeptide(L)'
;MVHAAQPALRSVPDAILLRLLSLRGIVVTVPVVDVSAALIQDEAGRYLVTRRRRGSHLEGLWEFPGGKREAGESAEAALRRELSEELSATFAVGALVDTVRWEYPERVVVIAFYRCRLEAGTIAPRESQTMAWVAPERLTELEFPPADRELIARLEAGR
;
A
#
# COMPACT_ATOMS: atom_id res chain seq x y z
N MET A 1 12.84 57.71 9.31
CA MET A 1 13.22 56.36 8.85
C MET A 1 12.13 55.40 9.27
N VAL A 2 11.25 54.98 8.36
CA VAL A 2 10.25 53.94 8.60
C VAL A 2 10.85 52.60 8.18
N HIS A 3 11.10 51.72 9.14
CA HIS A 3 11.58 50.36 8.90
C HIS A 3 10.37 49.52 8.49
N ALA A 4 10.22 49.24 7.19
CA ALA A 4 9.20 48.32 6.72
C ALA A 4 9.62 46.89 7.11
N ALA A 5 8.85 46.26 8.00
CA ALA A 5 9.06 44.86 8.35
C ALA A 5 8.79 43.98 7.11
N GLN A 6 9.78 43.23 6.67
CA GLN A 6 9.59 42.20 5.64
C GLN A 6 8.66 41.12 6.18
N PRO A 7 7.62 40.71 5.43
CA PRO A 7 6.75 39.62 5.87
C PRO A 7 7.54 38.31 5.92
N ALA A 8 7.42 37.59 7.04
CA ALA A 8 8.03 36.28 7.20
C ALA A 8 7.47 35.31 6.15
N LEU A 9 8.35 34.73 5.34
CA LEU A 9 8.04 33.62 4.45
C LEU A 9 7.51 32.46 5.30
N ARG A 10 6.22 32.14 5.16
CA ARG A 10 5.62 30.94 5.74
C ARG A 10 5.80 29.80 4.75
N SER A 11 6.27 28.65 5.22
CA SER A 11 6.31 27.44 4.39
C SER A 11 4.89 27.04 4.01
N VAL A 12 4.68 26.73 2.74
CA VAL A 12 3.41 26.20 2.23
C VAL A 12 3.56 24.69 2.15
N PRO A 13 2.64 23.89 2.71
CA PRO A 13 2.63 22.44 2.54
C PRO A 13 2.65 22.06 1.04
N ASP A 14 3.41 21.03 0.68
CA ASP A 14 3.62 20.63 -0.72
C ASP A 14 2.30 20.43 -1.48
N ALA A 15 1.30 19.79 -0.86
CA ALA A 15 -0.03 19.61 -1.46
C ALA A 15 -0.72 20.93 -1.86
N ILE A 16 -0.57 21.99 -1.05
CA ILE A 16 -1.14 23.31 -1.34
C ILE A 16 -0.35 23.99 -2.46
N LEU A 17 0.98 23.87 -2.43
CA LEU A 17 1.85 24.43 -3.47
C LEU A 17 1.56 23.77 -4.83
N LEU A 18 1.48 22.44 -4.89
CA LEU A 18 1.13 21.67 -6.08
C LEU A 18 -0.22 22.12 -6.67
N ARG A 19 -1.22 22.32 -5.82
CA ARG A 19 -2.54 22.81 -6.24
C ARG A 19 -2.49 24.23 -6.81
N LEU A 20 -1.74 25.14 -6.18
CA LEU A 20 -1.59 26.52 -6.65
C LEU A 20 -0.84 26.60 -7.98
N LEU A 21 0.19 25.76 -8.18
CA LEU A 21 0.93 25.67 -9.44
C LEU A 21 0.02 25.14 -10.56
N SER A 22 -0.74 24.09 -10.30
CA SER A 22 -1.72 23.54 -11.24
C SER A 22 -2.77 24.59 -11.65
N LEU A 23 -3.33 25.35 -10.71
CA LEU A 23 -4.27 26.44 -10.98
C LEU A 23 -3.68 27.58 -11.83
N ARG A 24 -2.34 27.72 -11.85
CA ARG A 24 -1.63 28.69 -12.68
C ARG A 24 -1.20 28.12 -14.04
N GLY A 25 -1.67 26.93 -14.41
CA GLY A 25 -1.31 26.25 -15.65
C GLY A 25 0.12 25.68 -15.65
N ILE A 26 0.78 25.61 -14.49
CA ILE A 26 2.07 24.95 -14.36
C ILE A 26 1.80 23.45 -14.22
N VAL A 27 2.25 22.68 -15.21
CA VAL A 27 2.18 21.22 -15.17
C VAL A 27 3.15 20.73 -14.10
N VAL A 28 2.63 20.10 -13.05
CA VAL A 28 3.43 19.43 -12.03
C VAL A 28 3.17 17.94 -12.08
N THR A 29 4.23 17.15 -12.22
CA THR A 29 4.17 15.69 -12.16
C THR A 29 4.41 15.23 -10.72
N VAL A 30 3.49 14.45 -10.17
CA VAL A 30 3.70 13.74 -8.90
C VAL A 30 4.34 12.36 -9.16
N PRO A 31 5.17 11.84 -8.24
CA PRO A 31 5.77 10.52 -8.40
C PRO A 31 4.71 9.43 -8.45
N VAL A 32 4.92 8.43 -9.32
CA VAL A 32 4.14 7.19 -9.35
C VAL A 32 4.90 6.13 -8.57
N VAL A 33 4.21 5.44 -7.67
CA VAL A 33 4.74 4.36 -6.86
C VAL A 33 4.02 3.08 -7.23
N ASP A 34 4.74 2.13 -7.80
CA ASP A 34 4.21 0.79 -8.05
C ASP A 34 4.38 -0.07 -6.80
N VAL A 35 3.30 -0.73 -6.39
CA VAL A 35 3.22 -1.61 -5.23
C VAL A 35 2.67 -2.95 -5.69
N SER A 36 3.23 -4.03 -5.16
CA SER A 36 2.68 -5.37 -5.32
C SER A 36 2.24 -5.90 -3.96
N ALA A 37 1.05 -6.49 -3.90
CA ALA A 37 0.44 -6.97 -2.67
C ALA A 37 -0.07 -8.42 -2.84
N ALA A 38 0.04 -9.21 -1.78
CA ALA A 38 -0.27 -10.63 -1.78
C ALA A 38 -1.62 -10.92 -1.12
N LEU A 39 -2.52 -11.53 -1.88
CA LEU A 39 -3.73 -12.16 -1.37
C LEU A 39 -3.38 -13.61 -1.03
N ILE A 40 -3.04 -13.84 0.24
CA ILE A 40 -2.72 -15.17 0.78
C ILE A 40 -3.92 -15.66 1.57
N GLN A 41 -4.42 -16.86 1.24
CA GLN A 41 -5.49 -17.51 1.98
C GLN A 41 -4.99 -18.76 2.70
N ASP A 42 -5.54 -19.02 3.88
CA ASP A 42 -5.39 -20.31 4.55
C ASP A 42 -6.45 -21.33 4.08
N GLU A 43 -6.39 -22.54 4.63
CA GLU A 43 -7.34 -23.62 4.30
C GLU A 43 -8.79 -23.29 4.69
N ALA A 44 -9.00 -22.34 5.61
CA ALA A 44 -10.31 -21.85 6.01
C ALA A 44 -10.80 -20.68 5.15
N GLY A 45 -10.05 -20.28 4.10
CA GLY A 45 -10.38 -19.18 3.20
C GLY A 45 -10.14 -17.79 3.80
N ARG A 46 -9.51 -17.69 4.97
CA ARG A 46 -9.20 -16.41 5.62
C ARG A 46 -8.00 -15.76 4.95
N TYR A 47 -8.02 -14.44 4.81
CA TYR A 47 -6.91 -13.67 4.26
C TYR A 47 -5.88 -13.30 5.32
N LEU A 48 -4.60 -13.40 4.95
CA LEU A 48 -3.51 -12.86 5.73
C LEU A 48 -3.45 -11.34 5.56
N VAL A 49 -3.49 -10.62 6.67
CA VAL A 49 -3.33 -9.16 6.71
C VAL A 49 -2.29 -8.77 7.75
N THR A 50 -1.57 -7.69 7.50
CA THR A 50 -0.57 -7.10 8.39
C THR A 50 -0.99 -5.69 8.78
N ARG A 51 -0.42 -5.16 9.86
CA ARG A 51 -0.64 -3.78 10.29
C ARG A 51 0.56 -2.90 9.94
N ARG A 52 0.29 -1.79 9.26
CA ARG A 52 1.28 -0.79 8.84
C ARG A 52 2.08 -0.30 10.04
N ARG A 53 3.41 -0.35 9.92
CA ARG A 53 4.34 -0.01 11.01
C ARG A 53 4.34 1.48 11.32
N ARG A 54 4.88 1.80 12.50
CA ARG A 54 5.13 3.19 12.88
C ARG A 54 6.05 3.91 11.89
N GLY A 55 5.71 5.15 11.56
CA GLY A 55 6.45 5.99 10.61
C GLY A 55 6.21 5.68 9.13
N SER A 56 5.40 4.67 8.81
CA SER A 56 4.95 4.43 7.43
C SER A 56 3.80 5.38 7.05
N HIS A 57 3.61 5.62 5.74
CA HIS A 57 2.42 6.34 5.27
C HIS A 57 1.17 5.59 5.71
N LEU A 58 0.16 6.26 6.30
CA LEU A 58 -1.04 5.62 6.86
C LEU A 58 -0.74 4.60 7.99
N GLU A 59 0.21 4.92 8.86
CA GLU A 59 0.54 4.14 10.08
C GLU A 59 -0.71 3.59 10.78
N GLY A 60 -0.66 2.31 11.17
CA GLY A 60 -1.68 1.68 12.00
C GLY A 60 -2.90 1.13 11.24
N LEU A 61 -3.06 1.42 9.95
CA LEU A 61 -4.04 0.74 9.10
C LEU A 61 -3.62 -0.70 8.80
N TRP A 62 -4.59 -1.54 8.45
CA TRP A 62 -4.36 -2.89 7.94
C TRP A 62 -4.01 -2.87 6.46
N GLU A 63 -3.23 -3.84 6.01
CA GLU A 63 -2.84 -4.02 4.62
C GLU A 63 -2.64 -5.49 4.28
N PHE A 64 -2.59 -5.78 2.98
CA PHE A 64 -2.10 -7.06 2.49
C PHE A 64 -0.57 -7.04 2.43
N PRO A 65 0.13 -8.12 2.81
CA PRO A 65 1.59 -8.19 2.77
C PRO A 65 2.16 -7.89 1.38
N GLY A 66 3.32 -7.25 1.33
CA GLY A 66 3.95 -6.82 0.08
C GLY A 66 4.54 -5.42 0.20
N GLY A 67 4.91 -4.84 -0.93
CA GLY A 67 5.64 -3.59 -0.88
C GLY A 67 5.97 -3.00 -2.25
N LYS A 68 6.89 -2.04 -2.21
CA LYS A 68 7.20 -1.20 -3.37
C LYS A 68 8.07 -1.97 -4.34
N ARG A 69 7.75 -1.84 -5.63
CA ARG A 69 8.60 -2.34 -6.71
C ARG A 69 9.84 -1.47 -6.87
N GLU A 70 11.00 -2.12 -6.98
CA GLU A 70 12.26 -1.43 -7.28
C GLU A 70 12.49 -1.25 -8.78
N ALA A 71 13.40 -0.36 -9.15
CA ALA A 71 13.70 -0.08 -10.55
C ALA A 71 14.30 -1.32 -11.24
N GLY A 72 13.72 -1.73 -12.36
CA GLY A 72 14.17 -2.90 -13.13
C GLY A 72 13.60 -4.24 -12.64
N GLU A 73 12.80 -4.25 -11.57
CA GLU A 73 12.16 -5.44 -11.03
C GLU A 73 10.78 -5.69 -11.68
N SER A 74 10.37 -6.95 -11.86
CA SER A 74 8.98 -7.29 -12.22
C SER A 74 8.08 -7.16 -10.98
N ALA A 75 6.76 -7.06 -11.17
CA ALA A 75 5.84 -7.00 -10.03
C ALA A 75 5.90 -8.29 -9.18
N GLU A 76 6.03 -9.44 -9.83
CA GLU A 76 6.13 -10.74 -9.18
C GLU A 76 7.47 -10.91 -8.44
N ALA A 77 8.57 -10.43 -9.02
CA ALA A 77 9.88 -10.44 -8.37
C ALA A 77 9.87 -9.55 -7.12
N ALA A 78 9.30 -8.35 -7.22
CA ALA A 78 9.13 -7.44 -6.07
C ALA A 78 8.31 -8.10 -4.97
N LEU A 79 7.18 -8.69 -5.33
CA LEU A 79 6.33 -9.34 -4.34
C LEU A 79 7.04 -10.51 -3.64
N ARG A 80 7.81 -11.33 -4.36
CA ARG A 80 8.58 -12.43 -3.74
C ARG A 80 9.63 -11.90 -2.76
N ARG A 81 10.37 -10.85 -3.14
CA ARG A 81 11.37 -10.21 -2.28
C ARG A 81 10.72 -9.66 -1.02
N GLU A 82 9.71 -8.80 -1.16
CA GLU A 82 8.98 -8.18 -0.04
C GLU A 82 8.40 -9.24 0.91
N LEU A 83 7.72 -10.27 0.39
CA LEU A 83 7.20 -11.36 1.24
C LEU A 83 8.31 -12.11 1.99
N SER A 84 9.49 -12.29 1.38
CA SER A 84 10.62 -12.95 2.03
C SER A 84 11.29 -12.11 3.12
N GLU A 85 11.22 -10.78 2.98
CA GLU A 85 11.70 -9.81 3.98
C GLU A 85 10.72 -9.73 5.16
N GLU A 86 9.42 -9.70 4.87
CA GLU A 86 8.37 -9.51 5.88
C GLU A 86 7.97 -10.81 6.61
N LEU A 87 8.05 -11.97 5.95
CA LEU A 87 7.47 -13.23 6.43
C LEU A 87 8.50 -14.38 6.46
N SER A 88 8.38 -15.25 7.46
CA SER A 88 9.26 -16.43 7.66
C SER A 88 8.93 -17.61 6.74
N ALA A 89 8.47 -17.35 5.51
CA ALA A 89 7.97 -18.34 4.57
C ALA A 89 8.26 -17.95 3.12
N THR A 90 8.11 -18.91 2.22
CA THR A 90 8.26 -18.71 0.76
C THR A 90 6.92 -18.89 0.06
N PHE A 91 6.70 -18.12 -1.00
CA PHE A 91 5.40 -18.04 -1.66
C PHE A 91 5.53 -18.11 -3.19
N ALA A 92 4.62 -18.88 -3.79
CA ALA A 92 4.35 -18.83 -5.21
C ALA A 92 3.49 -17.60 -5.51
N VAL A 93 3.97 -16.70 -6.36
CA VAL A 93 3.14 -15.62 -6.93
C VAL A 93 2.34 -16.19 -8.11
N GLY A 94 1.02 -16.12 -8.00
CA GLY A 94 0.07 -16.64 -8.98
C GLY A 94 -0.56 -15.54 -9.82
N ALA A 95 -1.86 -15.66 -10.10
CA ALA A 95 -2.58 -14.75 -10.97
C ALA A 95 -2.76 -13.35 -10.35
N LEU A 96 -2.67 -12.32 -11.20
CA LEU A 96 -3.13 -10.97 -10.89
C LEU A 96 -4.66 -10.98 -10.71
N VAL A 97 -5.13 -10.48 -9.59
CA VAL A 97 -6.56 -10.38 -9.22
C VAL A 97 -7.10 -8.99 -9.52
N ASP A 98 -6.30 -7.97 -9.23
CA ASP A 98 -6.71 -6.59 -9.42
C ASP A 98 -5.54 -5.64 -9.62
N THR A 99 -5.83 -4.48 -10.19
CA THR A 99 -4.92 -3.34 -10.20
C THR A 99 -5.67 -2.08 -9.84
N VAL A 100 -5.29 -1.48 -8.73
CA VAL A 100 -5.86 -0.22 -8.24
C VAL A 100 -4.90 0.92 -8.54
N ARG A 101 -5.39 1.99 -9.15
CA ARG A 101 -4.69 3.27 -9.24
C ARG A 101 -5.36 4.26 -8.29
N TRP A 102 -4.60 4.83 -7.36
CA TRP A 102 -5.09 5.80 -6.39
C TRP A 102 -4.21 7.05 -6.34
N GLU A 103 -4.83 8.22 -6.35
CA GLU A 103 -4.14 9.50 -6.36
C GLU A 103 -4.22 10.17 -4.98
N TYR A 104 -3.07 10.29 -4.33
CA TYR A 104 -2.89 11.14 -3.16
C TYR A 104 -2.36 12.51 -3.60
N PRO A 105 -2.50 13.57 -2.79
CA PRO A 105 -2.02 14.90 -3.14
C PRO A 105 -0.53 14.96 -3.51
N GLU A 106 0.30 14.10 -2.92
CA GLU A 106 1.74 14.09 -3.08
C GLU A 106 2.28 12.97 -3.99
N ARG A 107 1.47 11.97 -4.35
CA ARG A 107 1.90 10.80 -5.14
C ARG A 107 0.72 10.06 -5.76
N VAL A 108 0.99 9.29 -6.81
CA VAL A 108 0.07 8.25 -7.27
C VAL A 108 0.60 6.89 -6.84
N VAL A 109 -0.29 6.02 -6.37
CA VAL A 109 0.03 4.63 -6.07
C VAL A 109 -0.70 3.73 -7.06
N VAL A 110 0.02 2.77 -7.63
CA VAL A 110 -0.54 1.70 -8.47
C VAL A 110 -0.28 0.39 -7.73
N ILE A 111 -1.34 -0.26 -7.26
CA ILE A 111 -1.26 -1.49 -6.46
C ILE A 111 -1.72 -2.67 -7.31
N ALA A 112 -0.84 -3.63 -7.53
CA ALA A 112 -1.15 -4.90 -8.20
C ALA A 112 -1.33 -6.01 -7.15
N PHE A 113 -2.54 -6.58 -7.07
CA PHE A 113 -2.88 -7.62 -6.11
C PHE A 113 -2.79 -9.00 -6.75
N TYR A 114 -1.94 -9.87 -6.21
CA TYR A 114 -1.73 -11.22 -6.73
C TYR A 114 -2.24 -12.28 -5.76
N ARG A 115 -2.82 -13.37 -6.28
CA ARG A 115 -3.00 -14.59 -5.46
C ARG A 115 -1.64 -15.18 -5.15
N CYS A 116 -1.36 -15.43 -3.88
CA CYS A 116 -0.13 -16.06 -3.44
C CYS A 116 -0.43 -17.33 -2.64
N ARG A 117 0.36 -18.37 -2.87
CA ARG A 117 0.24 -19.64 -2.14
C ARG A 117 1.55 -19.94 -1.41
N LEU A 118 1.44 -20.39 -0.16
CA LEU A 118 2.57 -20.88 0.61
C LEU A 118 3.25 -22.05 -0.13
N GLU A 119 4.56 -21.93 -0.39
CA GLU A 119 5.37 -23.01 -0.98
C GLU A 119 6.08 -23.81 0.11
N ALA A 120 6.70 -23.12 1.06
CA ALA A 120 7.41 -23.75 2.18
C ALA A 120 7.55 -22.81 3.38
N GLY A 121 7.69 -23.40 4.56
CA GLY A 121 7.89 -22.71 5.84
C GLY A 121 6.59 -22.48 6.61
N THR A 122 6.71 -21.77 7.73
CA THR A 122 5.58 -21.38 8.58
C THR A 122 5.50 -19.87 8.58
N ILE A 123 4.32 -19.33 8.26
CA ILE A 123 4.13 -17.89 8.18
C ILE A 123 4.23 -17.28 9.59
N ALA A 124 5.26 -16.47 9.79
CA ALA A 124 5.48 -15.68 11.00
C ALA A 124 6.09 -14.32 10.62
N PRO A 125 5.72 -13.23 11.31
CA PRO A 125 6.28 -11.90 11.03
C PRO A 125 7.79 -11.87 11.31
N ARG A 126 8.58 -11.34 10.37
CA ARG A 126 10.03 -11.15 10.54
C ARG A 126 10.39 -9.80 11.16
N GLU A 127 9.49 -8.83 11.08
CA GLU A 127 9.76 -7.45 11.46
C GLU A 127 8.85 -7.00 12.61
N SER A 128 8.39 -7.98 13.41
CA SER A 128 7.52 -7.77 14.58
C SER A 128 6.22 -7.00 14.26
N GLN A 129 5.78 -7.03 13.00
CA GLN A 129 4.51 -6.47 12.61
C GLN A 129 3.35 -7.31 13.16
N THR A 130 2.26 -6.63 13.50
CA THR A 130 1.01 -7.33 13.85
C THR A 130 0.45 -7.98 12.60
N MET A 131 -0.07 -9.20 12.74
CA MET A 131 -0.57 -10.00 11.64
C MET A 131 -1.82 -10.76 12.09
N ALA A 132 -2.78 -10.95 11.20
CA ALA A 132 -4.02 -11.66 11.48
C ALA A 132 -4.53 -12.44 10.27
N TRP A 133 -5.23 -13.54 10.54
CA TRP A 133 -6.04 -14.26 9.56
C TRP A 133 -7.49 -13.81 9.70
N VAL A 134 -8.05 -13.24 8.65
CA VAL A 134 -9.34 -12.55 8.69
C VAL A 134 -10.28 -13.15 7.65
N ALA A 135 -11.46 -13.58 8.08
CA ALA A 135 -12.48 -14.09 7.18
C ALA A 135 -12.92 -12.99 6.20
N PRO A 136 -13.30 -13.31 4.95
CA PRO A 136 -13.68 -12.31 3.96
C PRO A 136 -14.76 -11.33 4.45
N GLU A 137 -15.74 -11.82 5.20
CA GLU A 137 -16.88 -11.05 5.74
C GLU A 137 -16.47 -10.11 6.88
N ARG A 138 -15.27 -10.29 7.43
CA ARG A 138 -14.73 -9.47 8.52
C ARG A 138 -13.68 -8.47 8.05
N LEU A 139 -13.31 -8.50 6.77
CA LEU A 139 -12.36 -7.53 6.23
C LEU A 139 -12.90 -6.09 6.30
N THR A 140 -14.21 -5.92 6.17
CA THR A 140 -14.89 -4.62 6.29
C THR A 140 -14.91 -4.06 7.73
N GLU A 141 -14.61 -4.90 8.73
CA GLU A 141 -14.45 -4.47 10.14
C GLU A 141 -13.09 -3.80 10.39
N LEU A 142 -12.13 -3.94 9.47
CA LEU A 142 -10.78 -3.40 9.60
C LEU A 142 -10.62 -2.09 8.83
N GLU A 143 -9.79 -1.21 9.36
CA GLU A 143 -9.43 0.03 8.67
C GLU A 143 -8.29 -0.22 7.68
N PHE A 144 -8.60 -0.24 6.38
CA PHE A 144 -7.65 -0.29 5.28
C PHE A 144 -7.45 1.11 4.64
N PRO A 145 -6.35 1.31 3.89
CA PRO A 145 -6.21 2.47 3.01
C PRO A 145 -7.43 2.65 2.10
N PRO A 146 -7.84 3.89 1.78
CA PRO A 146 -8.98 4.15 0.89
C PRO A 146 -8.87 3.47 -0.49
N ALA A 147 -7.64 3.28 -0.98
CA ALA A 147 -7.35 2.59 -2.23
C ALA A 147 -7.88 1.14 -2.25
N ASP A 148 -7.94 0.47 -1.10
CA ASP A 148 -8.24 -0.96 -1.05
C ASP A 148 -9.74 -1.24 -0.95
N ARG A 149 -10.57 -0.21 -0.72
CA ARG A 149 -12.00 -0.35 -0.40
C ARG A 149 -12.78 -1.20 -1.41
N GLU A 150 -12.58 -0.98 -2.70
CA GLU A 150 -13.29 -1.73 -3.75
C GLU A 150 -12.85 -3.20 -3.80
N LEU A 151 -11.55 -3.46 -3.61
CA LEU A 151 -11.05 -4.82 -3.51
C LEU A 151 -11.66 -5.52 -2.30
N ILE A 152 -11.63 -4.90 -1.11
CA ILE A 152 -12.20 -5.46 0.12
C ILE A 152 -13.68 -5.85 -0.08
N ALA A 153 -14.48 -4.99 -0.70
CA ALA A 153 -15.89 -5.28 -0.99
C ALA A 153 -16.08 -6.44 -2.00
N ARG A 154 -15.13 -6.66 -2.92
CA ARG A 154 -15.17 -7.82 -3.84
C ARG A 154 -14.79 -9.12 -3.12
N LEU A 155 -13.76 -9.08 -2.29
CA LEU A 155 -13.32 -10.22 -1.49
C LEU A 155 -14.41 -10.67 -0.51
N GLU A 156 -15.06 -9.73 0.19
CA GLU A 156 -16.23 -9.99 1.04
C GLU A 156 -17.36 -10.69 0.28
N ALA A 157 -17.59 -10.29 -0.98
CA ALA A 157 -18.60 -10.91 -1.84
C ALA A 157 -18.14 -12.25 -2.49
N GLY A 158 -16.94 -12.74 -2.17
CA GLY A 158 -16.37 -13.98 -2.72
C GLY A 158 -16.01 -13.91 -4.20
N ARG A 159 -15.67 -12.71 -4.72
CA ARG A 159 -15.37 -12.47 -6.14
C ARG A 159 -13.89 -12.20 -6.39
#